data_AF-A0A4S8IN68-F1
#
_entry.id   AF-A0A4S8IN68-F1
#
_cell.length_a   1.000
_cell.length_b   1.000
_cell.length_c   1.000
_cell.angle_alpha   90.00
_cell.angle_beta   90.00
_cell.angle_gamma   90.00
#
_symmetry.space_group_name_H-M   'P 1'
#
loop_
_entity.id
_entity.type
_entity.pdbx_description
1 polymer ?
#
loop_
_entity_poly.entity_id
_entity_poly.type
_entity_poly.pdbx_seq_one_letter_code
_entity_poly.pdbx_strand_id
1 'polypeptide(L)'
;MMKATVALLLCFSAVALVWCRLPSEYSIVGYEPGPNATERSYELFEQWCRAHGKVYMHPAEKARRFEYFLANLRYVFDRNSRRSSSSSGHGHAVGLNRFADLSNEEFKATYMSKIGRKREVGMSRGGDMEKTPGSCDAPASLDWRKKGVVTAVKDQGSCGSCWAFSSTGAMEGINAITTGDLISLSEQELIDCDKTNAGCQGGYMDYAFEWVIKNRGIDTESNYPYTGQNEACNTIKEKMKAVTIDGYQDVTPNEDALLCAVLKQPISVGIVGSSLDFQLYAGGIYDGDCSSNPDDIDHAVLIVGYGSQGDYAALGLITAVLKTIPFVVYLESASRPFDAAEMGKPKI
;
A
#
# COMPACT_ATOMS: atom_id res chain seq x y z
N MET A 1 18.24 15.96 73.84
CA MET A 1 19.57 16.50 74.21
C MET A 1 20.51 16.13 73.07
N MET A 2 21.01 17.09 72.27
CA MET A 2 22.27 17.85 72.49
C MET A 2 23.49 16.90 72.56
N LYS A 3 24.58 17.06 71.80
CA LYS A 3 25.18 18.21 71.06
C LYS A 3 25.74 17.69 69.69
N ALA A 4 26.12 18.40 68.62
CA ALA A 4 26.86 19.66 68.41
C ALA A 4 28.32 19.61 68.97
N THR A 5 29.41 19.97 68.26
CA THR A 5 29.62 20.41 66.85
C THR A 5 30.97 19.79 66.37
N VAL A 6 31.83 20.24 65.44
CA VAL A 6 32.09 21.53 64.75
C VAL A 6 32.62 21.28 63.30
N ALA A 7 33.63 22.03 62.82
CA ALA A 7 34.23 22.00 61.47
C ALA A 7 35.71 21.51 61.53
N LEU A 8 36.61 21.60 60.54
CA LEU A 8 36.66 22.28 59.22
C LEU A 8 37.76 21.62 58.36
N LEU A 9 37.63 21.59 57.03
CA LEU A 9 38.75 21.86 56.09
C LEU A 9 38.23 22.09 54.65
N LEU A 10 38.99 22.85 53.86
CA LEU A 10 38.61 23.32 52.52
C LEU A 10 39.46 22.64 51.44
N CYS A 11 38.83 22.16 50.38
CA CYS A 11 39.49 21.91 49.09
C CYS A 11 38.66 22.54 47.97
N PHE A 12 39.19 23.58 47.34
CA PHE A 12 38.66 24.09 46.08
C PHE A 12 39.12 23.21 44.92
N SER A 13 38.18 22.65 44.16
CA SER A 13 38.40 22.31 42.76
C SER A 13 37.12 22.57 41.98
N ALA A 14 37.22 23.35 40.91
CA ALA A 14 36.07 23.69 40.09
C ALA A 14 35.75 22.53 39.14
N VAL A 15 34.56 21.94 39.28
CA VAL A 15 33.95 21.12 38.23
C VAL A 15 32.88 21.99 37.57
N ALA A 16 33.11 22.36 36.30
CA ALA A 16 32.24 23.25 35.57
C ALA A 16 30.89 22.60 35.22
N LEU A 17 29.89 23.45 34.94
CA LEU A 17 28.60 23.03 34.39
C LEU A 17 28.79 22.39 33.00
N VAL A 18 28.84 21.05 32.94
CA VAL A 18 28.79 20.31 31.67
C VAL A 18 27.34 20.24 31.18
N TRP A 19 26.86 21.37 30.66
CA TRP A 19 25.86 21.35 29.60
C TRP A 19 26.58 21.13 28.26
N CYS A 20 25.92 20.43 27.34
CA CYS A 20 26.45 19.96 26.06
C CYS A 20 27.56 18.88 26.20
N ARG A 21 27.58 17.80 25.41
CA ARG A 21 26.79 17.41 24.22
C ARG A 21 26.35 15.95 24.33
N LEU A 22 25.20 15.60 23.77
CA LEU A 22 24.95 14.22 23.32
C LEU A 22 25.89 13.90 22.15
N PRO A 23 26.34 12.63 21.98
CA PRO A 23 27.27 12.26 20.92
C PRO A 23 26.62 12.45 19.54
N SER A 24 27.28 13.20 18.66
CA SER A 24 26.83 13.52 17.29
C SER A 24 27.15 12.39 16.29
N GLU A 25 26.89 11.14 16.68
CA GLU A 25 27.26 9.93 15.92
C GLU A 25 26.24 9.57 14.80
N TYR A 26 25.18 10.36 14.63
CA TYR A 26 24.19 10.19 13.56
C TYR A 26 23.89 11.51 12.84
N SER A 27 24.92 12.11 12.24
CA SER A 27 24.77 13.22 11.29
C SER A 27 25.60 12.96 10.04
N ILE A 28 24.98 12.42 8.99
CA ILE A 28 25.63 12.08 7.72
C ILE A 28 25.53 13.26 6.75
N VAL A 29 25.96 14.44 7.19
CA VAL A 29 26.24 15.60 6.33
C VAL A 29 27.73 15.58 5.98
N GLY A 30 28.12 14.57 5.18
CA GLY A 30 29.52 14.29 4.83
C GLY A 30 29.88 12.79 4.94
N TYR A 31 29.28 11.96 4.09
CA TYR A 31 29.63 10.53 4.03
C TYR A 31 30.95 10.31 3.27
N GLU A 32 32.06 10.14 4.00
CA GLU A 32 33.22 9.43 3.46
C GLU A 32 33.16 7.95 3.88
N PRO A 33 33.23 6.99 2.94
CA PRO A 33 33.13 5.57 3.27
C PRO A 33 34.41 5.06 3.94
N GLY A 34 34.31 4.71 5.23
CA GLY A 34 35.28 3.82 5.87
C GLY A 34 35.35 2.45 5.15
N PRO A 35 36.50 1.76 5.15
CA PRO A 35 36.78 0.66 4.21
C PRO A 35 35.78 -0.51 4.26
N ASN A 36 35.17 -0.80 5.42
CA ASN A 36 34.21 -1.89 5.61
C ASN A 36 32.74 -1.51 5.34
N ALA A 37 32.44 -0.26 4.93
CA ALA A 37 31.04 0.17 4.76
C ALA A 37 30.34 -0.53 3.59
N THR A 38 31.06 -0.72 2.47
CA THR A 38 30.57 -1.45 1.29
C THR A 38 30.29 -2.92 1.60
N GLU A 39 31.18 -3.56 2.38
CA GLU A 39 31.07 -4.95 2.83
C GLU A 39 29.79 -5.17 3.65
N ARG A 40 29.59 -4.39 4.72
CA ARG A 40 28.37 -4.45 5.56
C ARG A 40 27.09 -4.20 4.76
N SER A 41 27.12 -3.27 3.81
CA SER A 41 25.94 -2.97 2.97
C SER A 41 25.62 -4.12 2.02
N TYR A 42 26.64 -4.83 1.53
CA TYR A 42 26.47 -6.03 0.71
C TYR A 42 25.96 -7.22 1.53
N GLU A 43 26.44 -7.42 2.76
CA GLU A 43 25.87 -8.39 3.70
C GLU A 43 24.38 -8.12 3.97
N LEU A 44 24.00 -6.85 4.12
CA LEU A 44 22.61 -6.41 4.30
C LEU A 44 21.75 -6.77 3.08
N PHE A 45 22.25 -6.53 1.88
CA PHE A 45 21.59 -6.90 0.62
C PHE A 45 21.42 -8.42 0.48
N GLU A 46 22.44 -9.21 0.78
CA GLU A 46 22.37 -10.68 0.75
C GLU A 46 21.36 -11.24 1.78
N GLN A 47 21.23 -10.60 2.94
CA GLN A 47 20.20 -10.94 3.94
C GLN A 47 18.79 -10.58 3.46
N TRP A 48 18.61 -9.36 2.95
CA TRP A 48 17.35 -8.91 2.36
C TRP A 48 16.93 -9.79 1.17
N CYS A 49 17.87 -10.23 0.33
CA CYS A 49 17.61 -11.15 -0.78
C CYS A 49 17.06 -12.48 -0.27
N ARG A 50 17.68 -13.06 0.77
CA ARG A 50 17.18 -14.31 1.38
C ARG A 50 15.80 -14.14 2.01
N ALA A 51 15.54 -13.02 2.67
CA ALA A 51 14.23 -12.72 3.28
C ALA A 51 13.10 -12.59 2.23
N HIS A 52 13.42 -12.05 1.05
CA HIS A 52 12.46 -11.80 -0.04
C HIS A 52 12.51 -12.85 -1.18
N GLY A 53 13.26 -13.95 -1.02
CA GLY A 53 13.38 -15.01 -2.03
C GLY A 53 14.04 -14.58 -3.35
N LYS A 54 14.83 -13.49 -3.35
CA LYS A 54 15.42 -12.90 -4.54
C LYS A 54 16.64 -13.70 -5.01
N VAL A 55 16.65 -14.07 -6.29
CA VAL A 55 17.75 -14.79 -6.95
C VAL A 55 18.03 -14.11 -8.29
N TYR A 56 19.29 -13.78 -8.54
CA TYR A 56 19.73 -13.13 -9.79
C TYR A 56 20.77 -14.03 -10.47
N MET A 57 20.49 -14.44 -11.71
CA MET A 57 21.35 -15.39 -12.44
C MET A 57 22.60 -14.73 -13.06
N HIS A 58 22.53 -13.43 -13.32
CA HIS A 58 23.60 -12.69 -13.97
C HIS A 58 24.30 -11.74 -12.98
N PRO A 59 25.64 -11.81 -12.81
CA PRO A 59 26.37 -10.93 -11.90
C PRO A 59 26.15 -9.42 -12.15
N ALA A 60 26.03 -9.03 -13.42
CA ALA A 60 25.73 -7.65 -13.80
C ALA A 60 24.32 -7.20 -13.37
N GLU A 61 23.33 -8.11 -13.37
CA GLU A 61 22.02 -7.81 -12.79
C GLU A 61 22.12 -7.67 -11.27
N LYS A 62 22.79 -8.60 -10.60
CA LYS A 62 22.96 -8.56 -9.13
C LYS A 62 23.66 -7.27 -8.67
N ALA A 63 24.66 -6.79 -9.42
CA ALA A 63 25.32 -5.51 -9.17
C ALA A 63 24.33 -4.32 -9.28
N ARG A 64 23.57 -4.23 -10.39
CA ARG A 64 22.56 -3.17 -10.59
C ARG A 64 21.45 -3.20 -9.53
N ARG A 65 21.00 -4.40 -9.14
CA ARG A 65 20.01 -4.63 -8.07
C ARG A 65 20.55 -4.18 -6.71
N PHE A 66 21.83 -4.38 -6.44
CA PHE A 66 22.52 -3.86 -5.27
C PHE A 66 22.64 -2.33 -5.29
N GLU A 67 22.94 -1.70 -6.44
CA GLU A 67 22.99 -0.24 -6.58
C GLU A 67 21.64 0.42 -6.25
N TYR A 68 20.53 -0.11 -6.76
CA TYR A 68 19.19 0.38 -6.41
C TYR A 68 18.85 0.12 -4.94
N PHE A 69 19.24 -1.03 -4.38
CA PHE A 69 19.11 -1.30 -2.94
C PHE A 69 19.87 -0.29 -2.07
N LEU A 70 21.09 0.10 -2.44
CA LEU A 70 21.85 1.15 -1.75
C LEU A 70 21.18 2.53 -1.84
N ALA A 71 20.56 2.86 -2.98
CA ALA A 71 19.83 4.11 -3.15
C ALA A 71 18.57 4.15 -2.27
N ASN A 72 17.77 3.09 -2.31
CA ASN A 72 16.54 2.95 -1.52
C ASN A 72 16.84 2.86 -0.01
N LEU A 73 17.93 2.20 0.40
CA LEU A 73 18.41 2.18 1.78
C LEU A 73 18.71 3.59 2.32
N ARG A 74 19.39 4.43 1.51
CA ARG A 74 19.68 5.83 1.88
C ARG A 74 18.40 6.65 2.01
N TYR A 75 17.45 6.47 1.09
CA TYR A 75 16.14 7.14 1.15
C TYR A 75 15.35 6.74 2.41
N VAL A 76 15.32 5.45 2.75
CA VAL A 76 14.67 4.93 3.95
C VAL A 76 15.24 5.56 5.23
N PHE A 77 16.57 5.64 5.35
CA PHE A 77 17.21 6.28 6.50
C PHE A 77 16.87 7.77 6.62
N ASP A 78 16.96 8.53 5.52
CA ASP A 78 16.67 9.97 5.52
C ASP A 78 15.17 10.25 5.81
N ARG A 79 14.25 9.60 5.09
CA ARG A 79 12.80 9.78 5.26
C ARG A 79 12.33 9.46 6.69
N ASN A 80 12.83 8.37 7.27
CA ASN A 80 12.50 7.99 8.64
C ASN A 80 13.20 8.89 9.69
N SER A 81 14.38 9.44 9.40
CA SER A 81 15.06 10.43 10.27
C SER A 81 14.31 11.76 10.28
N ARG A 82 13.83 12.22 9.12
CA ARG A 82 12.98 13.42 8.98
C ARG A 82 11.65 13.24 9.71
N ARG A 83 10.97 12.09 9.55
CA ARG A 83 9.80 11.69 10.34
C ARG A 83 10.06 11.78 11.85
N SER A 84 11.14 11.16 12.31
CA SER A 84 11.50 11.08 13.75
C SER A 84 11.89 12.42 14.36
N SER A 85 12.23 13.41 13.52
CA SER A 85 12.55 14.79 13.93
C SER A 85 11.35 15.73 13.87
N SER A 86 10.21 15.29 13.32
CA SER A 86 8.95 16.05 13.35
C SER A 86 8.41 16.12 14.77
N SER A 87 7.93 17.29 15.19
CA SER A 87 7.28 17.48 16.49
C SER A 87 5.99 16.68 16.66
N SER A 88 5.41 16.15 15.58
CA SER A 88 4.33 15.17 15.67
C SER A 88 4.84 13.74 15.87
N GLY A 89 5.92 13.32 15.20
CA GLY A 89 6.30 11.90 15.07
C GLY A 89 5.26 11.01 14.34
N HIS A 90 4.21 11.63 13.79
CA HIS A 90 3.12 10.98 13.04
C HIS A 90 3.47 10.93 11.53
N GLY A 91 2.51 10.53 10.69
CA GLY A 91 2.72 10.26 9.26
C GLY A 91 3.13 8.81 9.00
N HIS A 92 3.74 8.56 7.84
CA HIS A 92 4.21 7.22 7.48
C HIS A 92 5.70 6.97 7.71
N ALA A 93 6.06 5.70 7.68
CA ALA A 93 7.41 5.17 7.66
C ALA A 93 7.61 4.37 6.37
N VAL A 94 8.83 4.42 5.84
CA VAL A 94 9.29 3.62 4.70
C VAL A 94 10.27 2.55 5.17
N GLY A 95 10.50 1.51 4.35
CA GLY A 95 11.33 0.37 4.71
C GLY A 95 11.75 -0.48 3.51
N LEU A 96 12.63 -1.44 3.77
CA LEU A 96 13.22 -2.33 2.75
C LEU A 96 12.27 -3.50 2.44
N ASN A 97 11.13 -3.20 1.81
CA ASN A 97 10.15 -4.18 1.35
C ASN A 97 10.61 -4.91 0.06
N ARG A 98 9.74 -5.73 -0.56
CA ARG A 98 10.06 -6.52 -1.77
C ARG A 98 10.51 -5.72 -3.01
N PHE A 99 10.36 -4.40 -3.03
CA PHE A 99 10.72 -3.51 -4.14
C PHE A 99 12.00 -2.70 -3.88
N ALA A 100 12.73 -2.95 -2.79
CA ALA A 100 13.95 -2.23 -2.47
C ALA A 100 15.08 -2.43 -3.49
N ASP A 101 15.05 -3.45 -4.35
CA ASP A 101 15.99 -3.68 -5.44
C ASP A 101 15.59 -3.04 -6.79
N LEU A 102 14.53 -2.22 -6.83
CA LEU A 102 14.05 -1.56 -8.05
C LEU A 102 14.33 -0.05 -8.01
N SER A 103 14.65 0.54 -9.16
CA SER A 103 14.52 1.99 -9.31
C SER A 103 13.04 2.39 -9.32
N ASN A 104 12.74 3.66 -9.05
CA ASN A 104 11.34 4.13 -9.06
C ASN A 104 10.73 4.11 -10.47
N GLU A 105 11.57 4.25 -11.51
CA GLU A 105 11.20 4.10 -12.92
C GLU A 105 10.89 2.64 -13.28
N GLU A 106 11.69 1.68 -12.80
CA GLU A 106 11.37 0.25 -12.96
C GLU A 106 10.08 -0.13 -12.22
N PHE A 107 9.87 0.38 -10.99
CA PHE A 107 8.64 0.17 -10.24
C PHE A 107 7.41 0.72 -10.98
N LYS A 108 7.47 1.99 -11.40
CA LYS A 108 6.46 2.66 -12.22
C LYS A 108 6.11 1.85 -13.47
N ALA A 109 7.11 1.44 -14.24
CA ALA A 109 6.93 0.75 -15.51
C ALA A 109 6.39 -0.69 -15.37
N THR A 110 6.44 -1.29 -14.18
CA THR A 110 6.10 -2.71 -13.94
C THR A 110 4.80 -2.90 -13.16
N TYR A 111 4.51 -2.04 -12.18
CA TYR A 111 3.41 -2.24 -11.23
C TYR A 111 2.29 -1.18 -11.33
N MET A 112 2.62 0.02 -11.79
CA MET A 112 1.64 1.09 -12.00
C MET A 112 1.05 0.98 -13.40
N SER A 113 -0.19 1.42 -13.58
CA SER A 113 -0.87 1.42 -14.88
C SER A 113 -1.88 2.55 -14.92
N LYS A 114 -1.83 3.38 -15.97
CA LYS A 114 -2.73 4.53 -16.10
C LYS A 114 -4.19 4.06 -16.01
N ILE A 115 -4.88 4.56 -14.99
CA ILE A 115 -6.30 4.31 -14.81
C ILE A 115 -7.02 5.11 -15.90
N GLY A 116 -7.77 4.40 -16.74
CA GLY A 116 -8.35 4.97 -17.95
C GLY A 116 -9.34 6.08 -17.62
N ARG A 117 -9.24 7.25 -18.25
CA ARG A 117 -10.29 8.27 -18.10
C ARG A 117 -11.62 7.74 -18.65
N LYS A 118 -12.69 7.94 -17.87
CA LYS A 118 -14.07 7.71 -18.25
C LYS A 118 -14.40 8.47 -19.54
N ARG A 119 -14.33 7.77 -20.68
CA ARG A 119 -14.97 8.18 -21.94
C ARG A 119 -16.47 8.24 -21.68
N GLU A 120 -17.16 9.23 -22.26
CA GLU A 120 -18.60 9.41 -22.09
C GLU A 120 -19.41 8.26 -22.72
N VAL A 121 -19.56 7.18 -21.95
CA VAL A 121 -20.44 6.05 -22.23
C VAL A 121 -21.58 6.14 -21.22
N GLY A 122 -22.67 6.80 -21.63
CA GLY A 122 -23.74 7.18 -20.73
C GLY A 122 -24.64 6.01 -20.32
N MET A 123 -24.28 5.29 -19.24
CA MET A 123 -25.19 4.30 -18.65
C MET A 123 -24.98 4.03 -17.14
N SER A 124 -25.01 5.09 -16.31
CA SER A 124 -25.20 4.96 -14.85
C SER A 124 -26.58 4.34 -14.55
N ARG A 125 -26.66 3.00 -14.50
CA ARG A 125 -27.90 2.26 -14.18
C ARG A 125 -28.03 1.99 -12.69
N GLY A 126 -28.53 3.00 -11.98
CA GLY A 126 -29.24 2.85 -10.71
C GLY A 126 -30.68 3.34 -10.87
N GLY A 127 -31.65 2.63 -10.31
CA GLY A 127 -33.03 3.10 -10.25
C GLY A 127 -33.16 4.20 -9.19
N ASP A 128 -33.57 5.39 -9.63
CA ASP A 128 -33.43 6.67 -8.92
C ASP A 128 -31.98 7.03 -8.50
N MET A 129 -31.52 8.20 -8.92
CA MET A 129 -30.23 8.73 -8.47
C MET A 129 -30.32 9.25 -7.03
N GLU A 130 -30.36 8.34 -6.05
CA GLU A 130 -30.05 8.67 -4.66
C GLU A 130 -28.59 9.18 -4.63
N LYS A 131 -28.42 10.51 -4.63
CA LYS A 131 -27.11 11.13 -4.48
C LYS A 131 -26.48 10.62 -3.19
N THR A 132 -25.20 10.27 -3.23
CA THR A 132 -24.42 9.92 -2.04
C THR A 132 -24.61 11.03 -0.99
N PRO A 133 -25.13 10.72 0.22
CA PRO A 133 -25.39 11.74 1.22
C PRO A 133 -24.12 12.51 1.57
N GLY A 134 -24.21 13.84 1.62
CA GLY A 134 -23.09 14.70 2.04
C GLY A 134 -22.83 14.68 3.55
N SER A 135 -23.51 13.80 4.30
CA SER A 135 -23.30 13.52 5.71
C SER A 135 -24.09 12.25 6.08
N CYS A 136 -23.60 11.49 7.06
CA CYS A 136 -24.22 10.28 7.58
C CYS A 136 -23.71 9.96 9.00
N ASP A 137 -24.49 9.20 9.78
CA ASP A 137 -24.10 8.75 11.12
C ASP A 137 -23.05 7.63 11.06
N ALA A 138 -21.79 8.02 10.89
CA ALA A 138 -20.65 7.11 10.85
C ALA A 138 -20.11 6.77 12.26
N PRO A 139 -19.85 5.49 12.60
CA PRO A 139 -19.06 5.16 13.79
C PRO A 139 -17.62 5.64 13.63
N ALA A 140 -16.86 5.81 14.73
CA ALA A 140 -15.49 6.34 14.69
C ALA A 140 -14.46 5.48 13.91
N SER A 141 -14.80 4.21 13.59
CA SER A 141 -14.02 3.36 12.70
C SER A 141 -14.89 2.23 12.13
N LEU A 142 -14.56 1.75 10.92
CA LEU A 142 -15.15 0.58 10.30
C LEU A 142 -14.06 -0.30 9.69
N ASP A 143 -14.26 -1.62 9.72
CA ASP A 143 -13.35 -2.60 9.13
C ASP A 143 -14.15 -3.80 8.59
N TRP A 144 -14.36 -3.84 7.27
CA TRP A 144 -15.12 -4.90 6.60
C TRP A 144 -14.42 -6.27 6.67
N ARG A 145 -13.11 -6.31 6.91
CA ARG A 145 -12.35 -7.57 7.08
C ARG A 145 -12.74 -8.24 8.39
N LYS A 146 -12.99 -7.44 9.45
CA LYS A 146 -13.58 -7.90 10.72
C LYS A 146 -15.06 -8.31 10.60
N LYS A 147 -15.71 -8.07 9.44
CA LYS A 147 -17.06 -8.54 9.11
C LYS A 147 -17.06 -9.79 8.22
N GLY A 148 -15.91 -10.24 7.74
CA GLY A 148 -15.80 -11.42 6.87
C GLY A 148 -16.23 -11.19 5.41
N VAL A 149 -16.30 -9.93 4.95
CA VAL A 149 -16.74 -9.57 3.59
C VAL A 149 -15.60 -9.05 2.70
N VAL A 150 -14.38 -9.54 2.94
CA VAL A 150 -13.16 -9.19 2.18
C VAL A 150 -12.30 -10.43 2.04
N THR A 151 -11.84 -10.71 0.82
CA THR A 151 -10.97 -11.86 0.50
C THR A 151 -9.53 -11.67 0.99
N ALA A 152 -8.70 -12.70 0.81
CA ALA A 152 -7.27 -12.61 1.08
C ALA A 152 -6.55 -11.76 0.02
N VAL A 153 -5.51 -11.03 0.43
CA VAL A 153 -4.69 -10.21 -0.48
C VAL A 153 -4.04 -11.08 -1.57
N LYS A 154 -4.42 -10.84 -2.84
CA LYS A 154 -3.90 -11.50 -4.04
C LYS A 154 -2.55 -10.88 -4.47
N ASP A 155 -2.03 -11.16 -5.67
CA ASP A 155 -0.80 -10.53 -6.22
C ASP A 155 -0.94 -10.29 -7.74
N GLN A 156 -0.84 -9.04 -8.19
CA GLN A 156 -1.04 -8.69 -9.63
C GLN A 156 0.21 -8.93 -10.51
N GLY A 157 1.34 -9.33 -9.93
CA GLY A 157 2.59 -9.48 -10.68
C GLY A 157 2.99 -8.22 -11.44
N SER A 158 3.41 -8.38 -12.70
CA SER A 158 3.81 -7.31 -13.62
C SER A 158 2.74 -6.95 -14.67
N CYS A 159 1.48 -7.23 -14.37
CA CYS A 159 0.34 -6.91 -15.23
C CYS A 159 -0.37 -5.66 -14.70
N GLY A 160 -0.73 -4.71 -15.57
CA GLY A 160 -1.46 -3.47 -15.22
C GLY A 160 -2.93 -3.67 -14.81
N SER A 161 -3.25 -4.81 -14.20
CA SER A 161 -4.60 -5.29 -13.89
C SER A 161 -5.19 -4.81 -12.56
N CYS A 162 -4.57 -3.82 -11.90
CA CYS A 162 -5.09 -3.25 -10.65
C CYS A 162 -6.57 -2.81 -10.73
N TRP A 163 -7.04 -2.38 -11.91
CA TRP A 163 -8.45 -2.10 -12.18
C TRP A 163 -9.35 -3.34 -12.02
N ALA A 164 -8.90 -4.53 -12.46
CA ALA A 164 -9.63 -5.78 -12.34
C ALA A 164 -9.73 -6.20 -10.87
N PHE A 165 -8.60 -6.19 -10.14
CA PHE A 165 -8.56 -6.50 -8.70
C PHE A 165 -9.39 -5.52 -7.84
N SER A 166 -9.37 -4.23 -8.18
CA SER A 166 -10.19 -3.22 -7.51
C SER A 166 -11.68 -3.45 -7.76
N SER A 167 -12.05 -3.94 -8.95
CA SER A 167 -13.45 -4.23 -9.33
C SER A 167 -13.95 -5.54 -8.72
N THR A 168 -13.20 -6.63 -8.82
CA THR A 168 -13.53 -7.92 -8.19
C THR A 168 -13.68 -7.73 -6.69
N GLY A 169 -12.72 -7.12 -5.99
CA GLY A 169 -12.79 -6.94 -4.54
C GLY A 169 -14.02 -6.15 -4.06
N ALA A 170 -14.57 -5.24 -4.87
CA ALA A 170 -15.82 -4.56 -4.56
C ALA A 170 -17.05 -5.47 -4.79
N MET A 171 -17.06 -6.25 -5.87
CA MET A 171 -18.10 -7.25 -6.16
C MET A 171 -18.11 -8.40 -5.15
N GLU A 172 -16.95 -8.91 -4.75
CA GLU A 172 -16.75 -9.89 -3.68
C GLU A 172 -17.36 -9.39 -2.37
N GLY A 173 -17.11 -8.12 -2.02
CA GLY A 173 -17.62 -7.48 -0.81
C GLY A 173 -19.14 -7.30 -0.80
N ILE A 174 -19.73 -6.71 -1.84
CA ILE A 174 -21.19 -6.52 -1.90
C ILE A 174 -21.93 -7.86 -2.03
N ASN A 175 -21.36 -8.88 -2.69
CA ASN A 175 -21.92 -10.22 -2.70
C ASN A 175 -21.98 -10.82 -1.30
N ALA A 176 -20.87 -10.76 -0.54
CA ALA A 176 -20.82 -11.30 0.82
C ALA A 176 -21.75 -10.54 1.78
N ILE A 177 -21.92 -9.22 1.61
CA ILE A 177 -22.90 -8.41 2.37
C ILE A 177 -24.34 -8.81 2.04
N THR A 178 -24.65 -9.10 0.78
CA THR A 178 -26.02 -9.35 0.29
C THR A 178 -26.48 -10.80 0.48
N THR A 179 -25.57 -11.76 0.31
CA THR A 179 -25.88 -13.21 0.31
C THR A 179 -25.41 -13.93 1.58
N GLY A 180 -24.38 -13.40 2.25
CA GLY A 180 -23.62 -14.10 3.29
C GLY A 180 -22.40 -14.88 2.77
N ASP A 181 -22.29 -15.11 1.46
CA ASP A 181 -21.23 -15.91 0.85
C ASP A 181 -20.07 -15.05 0.32
N LEU A 182 -18.88 -15.21 0.91
CA LEU A 182 -17.64 -14.61 0.40
C LEU A 182 -17.02 -15.52 -0.67
N ILE A 183 -17.35 -15.22 -1.93
CA ILE A 183 -16.84 -15.92 -3.11
C ILE A 183 -15.64 -15.14 -3.67
N SER A 184 -14.53 -15.80 -3.98
CA SER A 184 -13.39 -15.19 -4.68
C SER A 184 -13.63 -15.18 -6.19
N LEU A 185 -13.63 -14.00 -6.79
CA LEU A 185 -13.94 -13.77 -8.21
C LEU A 185 -12.68 -13.70 -9.07
N SER A 186 -12.83 -14.04 -10.35
CA SER A 186 -11.73 -14.07 -11.31
C SER A 186 -11.36 -12.68 -11.82
N GLU A 187 -10.14 -12.23 -11.54
CA GLU A 187 -9.57 -11.08 -12.27
C GLU A 187 -9.23 -11.42 -13.73
N GLN A 188 -8.97 -12.69 -14.04
CA GLN A 188 -8.56 -13.12 -15.38
C GLN A 188 -9.71 -13.10 -16.39
N GLU A 189 -10.95 -13.41 -15.99
CA GLU A 189 -12.11 -13.27 -16.88
C GLU A 189 -12.28 -11.81 -17.32
N LEU A 190 -12.06 -10.84 -16.42
CA LEU A 190 -12.06 -9.41 -16.77
C LEU A 190 -10.94 -9.08 -17.77
N ILE A 191 -9.70 -9.49 -17.48
CA ILE A 191 -8.53 -9.21 -18.35
C ILE A 191 -8.69 -9.79 -19.76
N ASP A 192 -9.20 -11.03 -19.84
CA ASP A 192 -9.29 -11.76 -21.10
C ASP A 192 -10.58 -11.48 -21.90
N CYS A 193 -11.68 -11.13 -21.24
CA CYS A 193 -13.00 -11.04 -21.87
C CYS A 193 -13.60 -9.62 -21.90
N ASP A 194 -13.21 -8.69 -21.01
CA ASP A 194 -13.65 -7.29 -21.11
C ASP A 194 -12.85 -6.54 -22.19
N LYS A 195 -13.51 -6.35 -23.35
CA LYS A 195 -12.96 -5.61 -24.50
C LYS A 195 -13.25 -4.12 -24.50
N THR A 196 -13.80 -3.59 -23.40
CA THR A 196 -13.89 -2.14 -23.15
C THR A 196 -12.71 -1.62 -22.34
N ASN A 197 -12.08 -2.49 -21.54
CA ASN A 197 -10.77 -2.29 -20.92
C ASN A 197 -9.61 -2.84 -21.79
N ALA A 198 -8.36 -2.65 -21.33
CA ALA A 198 -7.15 -3.00 -22.07
C ALA A 198 -6.28 -4.06 -21.35
N GLY A 199 -6.88 -4.92 -20.52
CA GLY A 199 -6.16 -6.01 -19.85
C GLY A 199 -4.98 -5.51 -18.99
N CYS A 200 -3.80 -6.09 -19.20
CA CYS A 200 -2.55 -5.68 -18.57
C CYS A 200 -2.00 -4.32 -19.03
N GLN A 201 -2.60 -3.66 -20.04
CA GLN A 201 -2.25 -2.29 -20.42
C GLN A 201 -3.05 -1.22 -19.65
N GLY A 202 -3.98 -1.63 -18.77
CA GLY A 202 -4.75 -0.75 -17.90
C GLY A 202 -6.26 -0.82 -18.16
N GLY A 203 -7.01 -0.05 -17.37
CA GLY A 203 -8.47 -0.08 -17.41
C GLY A 203 -9.13 0.87 -16.41
N TYR A 204 -10.44 0.73 -16.27
CA TYR A 204 -11.30 1.52 -15.40
C TYR A 204 -12.42 0.65 -14.81
N MET A 205 -12.75 0.87 -13.54
CA MET A 205 -13.60 -0.05 -12.76
C MET A 205 -15.06 -0.02 -13.23
N ASP A 206 -15.60 1.15 -13.61
CA ASP A 206 -16.92 1.26 -14.25
C ASP A 206 -17.11 0.31 -15.43
N TYR A 207 -16.07 0.17 -16.26
CA TYR A 207 -16.12 -0.65 -17.46
C TYR A 207 -16.13 -2.14 -17.11
N ALA A 208 -15.39 -2.54 -16.07
CA ALA A 208 -15.50 -3.88 -15.50
C ALA A 208 -16.91 -4.16 -14.96
N PHE A 209 -17.48 -3.23 -14.17
CA PHE A 209 -18.84 -3.36 -13.65
C PHE A 209 -19.89 -3.41 -14.76
N GLU A 210 -19.83 -2.50 -15.75
CA GLU A 210 -20.75 -2.47 -16.88
C GLU A 210 -20.61 -3.73 -17.75
N TRP A 211 -19.39 -4.26 -17.89
CA TRP A 211 -19.14 -5.53 -18.57
C TRP A 211 -19.75 -6.72 -17.79
N VAL A 212 -19.57 -6.82 -16.47
CA VAL A 212 -20.20 -7.89 -15.66
C VAL A 212 -21.73 -7.84 -15.76
N ILE A 213 -22.33 -6.63 -15.75
CA ILE A 213 -23.78 -6.45 -15.97
C ILE A 213 -24.21 -6.97 -17.36
N LYS A 214 -23.47 -6.61 -18.42
CA LYS A 214 -23.75 -7.06 -19.80
C LYS A 214 -23.55 -8.57 -19.99
N ASN A 215 -22.50 -9.12 -19.39
CA ASN A 215 -22.13 -10.54 -19.39
C ASN A 215 -23.05 -11.39 -18.49
N ARG A 216 -23.90 -10.76 -17.67
CA ARG A 216 -24.79 -11.39 -16.68
C ARG A 216 -24.01 -12.19 -15.64
N GLY A 217 -22.95 -11.58 -15.12
CA GLY A 217 -22.14 -12.08 -14.03
C GLY A 217 -20.71 -12.44 -14.42
N ILE A 218 -19.96 -12.87 -13.40
CA ILE A 218 -18.52 -13.15 -13.41
C ILE A 218 -18.25 -14.49 -12.71
N ASP A 219 -17.19 -15.17 -13.14
CA ASP A 219 -16.76 -16.49 -12.68
C ASP A 219 -15.87 -16.44 -11.41
N THR A 220 -15.63 -17.60 -10.81
CA THR A 220 -14.71 -17.72 -9.65
C THR A 220 -13.25 -17.76 -10.08
N GLU A 221 -12.37 -17.26 -9.21
CA GLU A 221 -10.91 -17.44 -9.34
C GLU A 221 -10.52 -18.93 -9.36
N SER A 222 -11.31 -19.81 -8.73
CA SER A 222 -11.08 -21.26 -8.76
C SER A 222 -11.38 -21.92 -10.11
N ASN A 223 -12.29 -21.37 -10.93
CA ASN A 223 -12.61 -21.90 -12.25
C ASN A 223 -11.84 -21.19 -13.37
N TYR A 224 -11.62 -19.87 -13.24
CA TYR A 224 -10.80 -19.05 -14.16
C TYR A 224 -9.65 -18.36 -13.40
N PRO A 225 -8.55 -19.08 -13.08
CA PRO A 225 -7.47 -18.54 -12.25
C PRO A 225 -6.64 -17.45 -12.93
N TYR A 226 -6.05 -16.59 -12.11
CA TYR A 226 -5.13 -15.54 -12.53
C TYR A 226 -3.83 -16.07 -13.13
N THR A 227 -3.48 -15.60 -14.34
CA THR A 227 -2.22 -15.92 -15.03
C THR A 227 -1.28 -14.72 -15.16
N GLY A 228 -1.76 -13.50 -14.94
CA GLY A 228 -0.94 -12.28 -14.92
C GLY A 228 -0.46 -11.82 -16.30
N GLN A 229 -1.20 -12.18 -17.34
CA GLN A 229 -0.94 -11.82 -18.73
C GLN A 229 -2.27 -11.66 -19.50
N ASN A 230 -2.22 -11.06 -20.70
CA ASN A 230 -3.39 -11.03 -21.59
C ASN A 230 -3.52 -12.38 -22.32
N GLU A 231 -4.65 -13.07 -22.17
CA GLU A 231 -4.96 -14.27 -22.95
C GLU A 231 -6.21 -14.07 -23.84
N ALA A 232 -6.62 -15.13 -24.53
CA ALA A 232 -7.84 -15.13 -25.32
C ALA A 232 -9.02 -15.60 -24.46
N CYS A 233 -10.07 -14.78 -24.36
CA CYS A 233 -11.29 -15.07 -23.58
C CYS A 233 -11.72 -16.53 -23.70
N ASN A 234 -11.69 -17.25 -22.58
CA ASN A 234 -12.12 -18.64 -22.54
C ASN A 234 -13.64 -18.71 -22.50
N THR A 235 -14.26 -18.64 -23.69
CA THR A 235 -15.73 -18.67 -23.88
C THR A 235 -16.43 -19.97 -23.41
N ILE A 236 -15.69 -20.93 -22.83
CA ILE A 236 -16.26 -22.06 -22.09
C ILE A 236 -16.37 -21.72 -20.60
N LYS A 237 -15.30 -21.16 -20.01
CA LYS A 237 -15.29 -20.67 -18.61
C LYS A 237 -16.18 -19.45 -18.41
N GLU A 238 -16.15 -18.49 -19.33
CA GLU A 238 -17.01 -17.29 -19.37
C GLU A 238 -18.50 -17.61 -19.14
N LYS A 239 -18.97 -18.81 -19.52
CA LYS A 239 -20.37 -19.22 -19.34
C LYS A 239 -20.73 -19.61 -17.89
N MET A 240 -19.73 -19.77 -17.02
CA MET A 240 -19.89 -20.05 -15.60
C MET A 240 -20.07 -18.73 -14.85
N LYS A 241 -21.22 -18.57 -14.20
CA LYS A 241 -21.60 -17.34 -13.49
C LYS A 241 -21.74 -17.62 -12.00
N ALA A 242 -20.87 -17.03 -11.21
CA ALA A 242 -20.83 -17.17 -9.76
C ALA A 242 -21.51 -16.00 -9.05
N VAL A 243 -21.25 -14.77 -9.50
CA VAL A 243 -21.81 -13.54 -8.93
C VAL A 243 -22.33 -12.61 -10.03
N THR A 244 -23.41 -11.89 -9.74
CA THR A 244 -23.99 -10.82 -10.58
C THR A 244 -24.10 -9.53 -9.77
N ILE A 245 -24.02 -8.39 -10.44
CA ILE A 245 -24.39 -7.07 -9.89
C ILE A 245 -25.46 -6.42 -10.78
N ASP A 246 -26.35 -5.65 -10.18
CA ASP A 246 -27.46 -4.99 -10.91
C ASP A 246 -27.09 -3.61 -11.48
N GLY A 247 -26.05 -2.98 -10.93
CA GLY A 247 -25.63 -1.61 -11.24
C GLY A 247 -24.34 -1.21 -10.54
N TYR A 248 -23.90 0.03 -10.80
CA TYR A 248 -22.80 0.69 -10.10
C TYR A 248 -23.08 2.21 -10.04
N GLN A 249 -22.41 2.93 -9.12
CA GLN A 249 -22.62 4.36 -8.90
C GLN A 249 -21.29 5.08 -8.65
N ASP A 250 -21.08 6.21 -9.32
CA ASP A 250 -20.02 7.16 -8.99
C ASP A 250 -20.27 7.79 -7.61
N VAL A 251 -19.30 7.69 -6.70
CA VAL A 251 -19.32 8.44 -5.44
C VAL A 251 -19.02 9.92 -5.73
N THR A 252 -19.76 10.84 -5.10
CA THR A 252 -19.47 12.29 -5.23
C THR A 252 -18.04 12.56 -4.73
N PRO A 253 -17.17 13.27 -5.47
CA PRO A 253 -15.74 13.38 -5.13
C PRO A 253 -15.50 14.35 -3.95
N ASN A 254 -15.81 13.88 -2.75
CA ASN A 254 -15.49 14.48 -1.45
C ASN A 254 -15.43 13.38 -0.36
N GLU A 255 -14.79 13.70 0.76
CA GLU A 255 -14.51 12.74 1.83
C GLU A 255 -15.76 12.27 2.58
N ASP A 256 -16.75 13.14 2.81
CA ASP A 256 -18.01 12.77 3.49
C ASP A 256 -18.83 11.76 2.67
N ALA A 257 -18.99 12.02 1.36
CA ALA A 257 -19.67 11.10 0.46
C ALA A 257 -18.95 9.76 0.31
N LEU A 258 -17.61 9.76 0.35
CA LEU A 258 -16.80 8.54 0.37
C LEU A 258 -16.95 7.75 1.67
N LEU A 259 -16.92 8.44 2.82
CA LEU A 259 -17.21 7.85 4.12
C LEU A 259 -18.58 7.17 4.11
N CYS A 260 -19.62 7.87 3.66
CA CYS A 260 -20.99 7.35 3.57
C CYS A 260 -21.16 6.21 2.56
N ALA A 261 -20.33 6.13 1.51
CA ALA A 261 -20.28 4.97 0.62
C ALA A 261 -19.60 3.76 1.29
N VAL A 262 -18.48 3.98 2.00
CA VAL A 262 -17.73 2.94 2.73
C VAL A 262 -18.54 2.35 3.89
N LEU A 263 -19.50 3.09 4.47
CA LEU A 263 -20.48 2.55 5.41
C LEU A 263 -21.41 1.49 4.80
N LYS A 264 -21.67 1.53 3.48
CA LYS A 264 -22.55 0.58 2.79
C LYS A 264 -21.81 -0.70 2.37
N GLN A 265 -20.57 -0.58 1.87
CA GLN A 265 -19.77 -1.70 1.34
C GLN A 265 -18.28 -1.31 1.12
N PRO A 266 -17.39 -2.26 0.78
CA PRO A 266 -16.12 -1.96 0.13
C PRO A 266 -16.27 -1.15 -1.17
N ILE A 267 -15.33 -0.20 -1.40
CA ILE A 267 -15.38 0.77 -2.52
C ILE A 267 -14.08 0.75 -3.33
N SER A 268 -14.21 0.60 -4.65
CA SER A 268 -13.11 0.76 -5.61
C SER A 268 -12.70 2.22 -5.75
N VAL A 269 -11.40 2.54 -5.65
CA VAL A 269 -10.89 3.91 -5.84
C VAL A 269 -9.61 3.93 -6.66
N GLY A 270 -9.38 5.03 -7.38
CA GLY A 270 -8.10 5.33 -8.01
C GLY A 270 -7.23 6.23 -7.13
N ILE A 271 -5.93 5.98 -7.10
CA ILE A 271 -4.91 6.77 -6.38
C ILE A 271 -3.67 7.00 -7.25
N VAL A 272 -2.77 7.88 -6.80
CA VAL A 272 -1.41 8.01 -7.34
C VAL A 272 -0.48 7.11 -6.52
N GLY A 273 -0.13 5.95 -7.07
CA GLY A 273 0.71 4.94 -6.40
C GLY A 273 2.20 5.03 -6.74
N SER A 274 2.59 5.92 -7.65
CA SER A 274 3.94 5.93 -8.23
C SER A 274 5.04 6.64 -7.42
N SER A 275 4.74 7.23 -6.27
CA SER A 275 5.76 7.92 -5.45
C SER A 275 6.79 6.92 -4.86
N LEU A 276 7.99 7.40 -4.54
CA LEU A 276 9.00 6.55 -3.89
C LEU A 276 8.64 6.24 -2.42
N ASP A 277 7.96 7.18 -1.76
CA ASP A 277 7.32 7.01 -0.44
C ASP A 277 6.27 5.87 -0.48
N PHE A 278 5.49 5.75 -1.56
CA PHE A 278 4.52 4.66 -1.77
C PHE A 278 5.22 3.33 -2.09
N GLN A 279 6.17 3.33 -3.04
CA GLN A 279 6.96 2.14 -3.41
C GLN A 279 7.63 1.47 -2.19
N LEU A 280 8.23 2.29 -1.32
CA LEU A 280 9.00 1.83 -0.16
C LEU A 280 8.19 1.89 1.15
N TYR A 281 6.88 2.09 1.10
CA TYR A 281 6.06 2.20 2.29
C TYR A 281 6.20 0.98 3.23
N ALA A 282 6.15 1.23 4.56
CA ALA A 282 6.21 0.20 5.60
C ALA A 282 5.22 0.35 6.79
N GLY A 283 4.62 1.53 7.05
CA GLY A 283 3.60 1.67 8.10
C GLY A 283 3.22 3.12 8.44
N GLY A 284 2.16 3.32 9.25
CA GLY A 284 1.67 4.65 9.67
C GLY A 284 0.83 5.40 8.62
N ILE A 285 -0.01 6.36 9.02
CA ILE A 285 -0.92 7.05 8.09
C ILE A 285 -0.12 7.69 6.93
N TYR A 286 -0.47 7.39 5.67
CA TYR A 286 0.25 7.92 4.51
C TYR A 286 0.05 9.43 4.38
N ASP A 287 1.17 10.15 4.48
CA ASP A 287 1.30 11.61 4.41
C ASP A 287 2.37 12.04 3.38
N GLY A 288 2.65 11.21 2.38
CA GLY A 288 3.55 11.54 1.28
C GLY A 288 2.89 12.43 0.22
N ASP A 289 3.70 13.15 -0.55
CA ASP A 289 3.20 14.05 -1.60
C ASP A 289 2.35 13.28 -2.64
N CYS A 290 1.13 13.77 -2.87
CA CYS A 290 0.20 13.27 -3.89
C CYS A 290 -0.18 14.37 -4.87
N SER A 291 -0.36 14.03 -6.14
CA SER A 291 -0.93 14.97 -7.12
C SER A 291 -2.44 15.13 -6.88
N SER A 292 -2.93 16.37 -6.94
CA SER A 292 -4.36 16.68 -6.95
C SER A 292 -5.00 16.64 -8.35
N ASN A 293 -4.21 16.30 -9.37
CA ASN A 293 -4.64 16.22 -10.76
C ASN A 293 -5.13 14.80 -11.13
N PRO A 294 -6.40 14.61 -11.55
CA PRO A 294 -6.93 13.30 -11.91
C PRO A 294 -6.28 12.62 -13.13
N ASP A 295 -5.44 13.29 -13.93
CA ASP A 295 -4.65 12.65 -15.01
C ASP A 295 -3.47 11.80 -14.49
N ASP A 296 -3.08 11.99 -13.23
CA ASP A 296 -1.91 11.36 -12.62
C ASP A 296 -2.25 10.05 -11.87
N ILE A 297 -3.53 9.66 -11.87
CA ILE A 297 -4.02 8.43 -11.24
C ILE A 297 -3.52 7.19 -12.02
N ASP A 298 -2.72 6.37 -11.35
CA ASP A 298 -1.95 5.28 -11.95
C ASP A 298 -1.99 3.96 -11.15
N HIS A 299 -2.85 3.89 -10.13
CA HIS A 299 -3.14 2.66 -9.40
C HIS A 299 -4.61 2.63 -8.95
N ALA A 300 -5.25 1.46 -9.05
CA ALA A 300 -6.61 1.23 -8.53
C ALA A 300 -6.56 0.24 -7.37
N VAL A 301 -7.28 0.56 -6.29
CA VAL A 301 -7.28 -0.19 -5.03
C VAL A 301 -8.69 -0.32 -4.48
N LEU A 302 -8.84 -1.09 -3.40
CA LEU A 302 -10.11 -1.26 -2.69
C LEU A 302 -10.02 -0.66 -1.28
N ILE A 303 -10.91 0.28 -0.95
CA ILE A 303 -11.14 0.73 0.43
C ILE A 303 -12.10 -0.25 1.12
N VAL A 304 -11.67 -0.80 2.25
CA VAL A 304 -12.47 -1.75 3.06
C VAL A 304 -12.79 -1.24 4.48
N GLY A 305 -12.71 0.07 4.73
CA GLY A 305 -13.06 0.70 6.02
C GLY A 305 -12.42 2.09 6.21
N TYR A 306 -12.27 2.52 7.47
CA TYR A 306 -11.62 3.77 7.91
C TYR A 306 -11.39 3.77 9.44
N GLY A 307 -10.62 4.72 9.96
CA GLY A 307 -10.43 4.90 11.41
C GLY A 307 -9.61 6.13 11.78
N SER A 308 -8.87 6.07 12.89
CA SER A 308 -7.93 7.11 13.33
C SER A 308 -6.72 6.53 14.04
N GLN A 309 -5.62 7.29 14.12
CA GLN A 309 -4.44 6.97 14.92
C GLN A 309 -3.94 8.23 15.64
N GLY A 310 -4.10 8.27 16.97
CA GLY A 310 -4.00 9.52 17.72
C GLY A 310 -5.16 10.45 17.38
N ASP A 311 -4.89 11.75 17.36
CA ASP A 311 -5.87 12.79 17.00
C ASP A 311 -6.15 12.89 15.47
N TYR A 312 -5.50 12.05 14.66
CA TYR A 312 -5.58 12.08 13.20
C TYR A 312 -6.60 11.06 12.67
N ALA A 313 -7.67 11.55 12.04
CA ALA A 313 -8.56 10.73 11.23
C ALA A 313 -7.84 10.22 9.97
N ALA A 314 -8.13 8.98 9.56
CA ALA A 314 -7.55 8.33 8.40
C ALA A 314 -8.63 7.60 7.60
N LEU A 315 -8.97 8.16 6.43
CA LEU A 315 -9.91 7.57 5.49
C LEU A 315 -9.27 6.40 4.72
N GLY A 316 -9.85 5.21 4.89
CA GLY A 316 -9.51 4.02 4.11
C GLY A 316 -9.25 2.79 4.97
N LEU A 317 -9.16 1.65 4.28
CA LEU A 317 -8.35 0.47 4.62
C LEU A 317 -7.96 -0.07 3.24
N ILE A 318 -6.76 0.27 2.76
CA ILE A 318 -6.39 0.03 1.35
C ILE A 318 -5.90 -1.41 1.19
N THR A 319 -6.65 -2.20 0.41
CA THR A 319 -6.25 -3.55 0.04
C THR A 319 -5.43 -3.48 -1.25
N ALA A 320 -4.14 -3.14 -1.11
CA ALA A 320 -3.16 -3.21 -2.21
C ALA A 320 -2.71 -4.67 -2.42
N VAL A 321 -2.57 -5.07 -3.67
CA VAL A 321 -2.62 -6.49 -4.07
C VAL A 321 -1.21 -7.09 -4.18
N LEU A 322 -0.61 -7.37 -3.01
CA LEU A 322 0.65 -8.09 -2.86
C LEU A 322 0.65 -8.97 -1.59
N LYS A 323 1.08 -10.22 -1.71
CA LYS A 323 0.80 -11.31 -0.77
C LYS A 323 1.56 -11.27 0.57
N THR A 324 0.94 -10.77 1.67
CA THR A 324 0.88 -11.41 3.03
C THR A 324 0.06 -10.56 4.04
N ILE A 325 -0.61 -11.21 5.00
CA ILE A 325 -1.67 -10.70 5.92
C ILE A 325 -1.07 -10.40 7.33
N PRO A 326 -1.58 -9.49 8.22
CA PRO A 326 -2.78 -8.59 8.21
C PRO A 326 -2.56 -7.09 8.63
N PHE A 327 -2.99 -6.10 7.82
CA PHE A 327 -4.23 -5.29 8.01
C PHE A 327 -4.15 -3.91 8.75
N VAL A 328 -4.28 -2.76 8.03
CA VAL A 328 -5.15 -1.56 8.36
C VAL A 328 -5.20 -0.61 7.12
N VAL A 329 -5.35 0.72 7.22
CA VAL A 329 -5.04 1.73 6.16
C VAL A 329 -3.60 2.20 6.24
N TYR A 330 -2.78 1.31 6.76
CA TYR A 330 -1.40 1.32 6.38
C TYR A 330 -1.36 0.73 4.95
N LEU A 331 -0.58 1.30 4.04
CA LEU A 331 -0.31 0.74 2.69
C LEU A 331 0.61 -0.50 2.82
N GLU A 332 0.27 -1.38 3.76
CA GLU A 332 1.18 -2.17 4.58
C GLU A 332 2.17 -2.98 3.75
N SER A 333 3.45 -2.87 4.08
CA SER A 333 4.53 -3.43 3.26
C SER A 333 4.31 -4.90 2.98
N ALA A 334 4.35 -5.26 1.70
CA ALA A 334 4.48 -6.64 1.29
C ALA A 334 5.78 -7.23 1.89
N SER A 335 5.62 -8.28 2.68
CA SER A 335 6.60 -8.83 3.65
C SER A 335 7.00 -7.88 4.77
N ARG A 336 7.37 -8.44 5.94
CA ARG A 336 7.89 -7.65 7.08
C ARG A 336 9.07 -6.79 6.59
N PRO A 337 9.11 -5.48 6.91
CA PRO A 337 10.25 -4.65 6.54
C PRO A 337 11.51 -5.22 7.18
N PHE A 338 12.57 -5.40 6.38
CA PHE A 338 13.85 -5.84 6.90
C PHE A 338 14.51 -4.70 7.68
N ASP A 339 14.38 -4.71 9.01
CA ASP A 339 14.95 -3.68 9.87
C ASP A 339 16.45 -3.92 10.13
N ALA A 340 17.28 -3.04 9.57
CA ALA A 340 18.72 -3.04 9.78
C ALA A 340 19.13 -2.62 11.22
N ALA A 341 18.26 -1.93 11.96
CA ALA A 341 18.57 -1.40 13.29
C ALA A 341 18.53 -2.47 14.39
N GLU A 342 17.64 -3.47 14.32
CA GLU A 342 17.58 -4.54 15.32
C GLU A 342 18.86 -5.38 15.40
N MET A 343 19.64 -5.46 14.31
CA MET A 343 20.92 -6.17 14.27
C MET A 343 22.11 -5.39 14.86
N GLY A 344 21.91 -4.13 15.26
CA GLY A 344 22.99 -3.24 15.71
C GLY A 344 23.58 -3.53 17.10
N LYS A 345 23.11 -4.55 17.83
CA LYS A 345 23.59 -4.88 19.20
C LYS A 345 24.49 -6.12 19.21
N PRO A 346 25.82 -5.98 19.28
CA PRO A 346 26.70 -7.14 19.52
C PRO A 346 26.39 -7.77 20.89
N LYS A 347 26.17 -9.08 20.91
CA LYS A 347 26.17 -9.88 22.14
C LYS A 347 27.59 -10.40 22.42
N ILE A 348 28.42 -9.58 23.06
CA ILE A 348 29.29 -9.95 24.19
C ILE A 348 29.36 -8.72 25.11
#